data_AF-A0A2Z3JIK5-F1
#
_entry.id   AF-A0A2Z3JIK5-F1
#
_cell.length_a   1.000
_cell.length_b   1.000
_cell.length_c   1.000
_cell.angle_alpha   90.00
_cell.angle_beta   90.00
_cell.angle_gamma   90.00
#
_symmetry.space_group_name_H-M   'P 1'
#
loop_
_entity.id
_entity.type
_entity.pdbx_description
1 polymer ?
#
loop_
_entity_poly.entity_id
_entity_poly.type
_entity_poly.pdbx_seq_one_letter_code
_entity_poly.pdbx_strand_id
1 'polypeptide(L)'
;MRRHNALPLLVLFAVLIVLAAYLLLRQPGTGRVESPRPAESLPNPTLTPGDVLTSDRAVICRSGYTQTVRNVPSSLKTQVYRSYGVTSRQPGEYEIDHLISLELGGSNSVRNLWPESYVTKPLNAHVKDSLENKLHALACNGTISMKEAQQAIAQDWTAAYVKYVGPLPTR
;
A
#
# COMPACT_ATOMS: atom_id res chain seq x y z
N MET A 1 0.64 73.73 -27.91
CA MET A 1 -0.69 73.22 -27.51
C MET A 1 -0.58 71.71 -27.28
N ARG A 2 -0.52 71.25 -26.01
CA ARG A 2 -0.50 69.82 -25.65
C ARG A 2 -1.95 69.32 -25.56
N ARG A 3 -2.34 68.37 -26.40
CA ARG A 3 -3.61 67.64 -26.25
C ARG A 3 -3.39 66.47 -25.30
N HIS A 4 -4.11 66.44 -24.19
CA HIS A 4 -4.15 65.31 -23.28
C HIS A 4 -5.04 64.23 -23.89
N ASN A 5 -4.46 63.07 -24.22
CA ASN A 5 -5.22 61.89 -24.61
C ASN A 5 -5.81 61.26 -23.34
N ALA A 6 -7.04 61.62 -22.99
CA ALA A 6 -7.80 60.87 -21.99
C ALA A 6 -8.11 59.49 -22.58
N LEU A 7 -7.67 58.43 -21.91
CA LEU A 7 -8.12 57.08 -22.23
C LEU A 7 -9.66 57.05 -22.13
N PRO A 8 -10.38 56.58 -23.15
CA PRO A 8 -11.84 56.57 -23.13
C PRO A 8 -12.34 55.71 -21.96
N LEU A 9 -13.32 56.23 -21.21
CA LEU A 9 -13.89 55.62 -20.01
C LEU A 9 -14.31 54.14 -20.20
N LEU A 10 -14.64 53.76 -21.43
CA LEU A 10 -14.98 52.39 -21.85
C LEU A 10 -13.80 51.41 -21.72
N VAL A 11 -12.56 51.84 -21.93
CA VAL A 11 -11.36 50.99 -21.80
C VAL A 11 -11.07 50.70 -20.32
N LEU A 12 -11.28 51.68 -19.45
CA LEU A 12 -11.15 51.50 -18.00
C LEU A 12 -12.20 50.50 -17.46
N PHE A 13 -13.45 50.60 -17.92
CA PHE A 13 -14.50 49.63 -17.54
C PHE A 13 -14.19 48.21 -18.03
N ALA A 14 -13.72 48.06 -19.27
CA ALA A 14 -13.33 46.74 -19.80
C ALA A 14 -12.19 46.10 -19.00
N VAL A 15 -11.17 46.89 -18.62
CA VAL A 15 -10.04 46.41 -17.80
C VAL A 15 -10.51 46.00 -16.40
N LEU A 16 -11.41 46.76 -15.78
CA LEU A 16 -11.96 46.44 -14.46
C LEU A 16 -12.81 45.17 -14.47
N ILE A 17 -13.60 44.94 -15.54
CA ILE A 17 -14.39 43.71 -15.69
C ILE A 17 -13.47 42.49 -15.87
N VAL A 18 -12.41 42.61 -16.66
CA VAL A 18 -11.42 41.53 -16.86
C VAL A 18 -10.66 41.22 -15.56
N LEU A 19 -10.27 42.25 -14.79
CA LEU A 19 -9.62 42.07 -13.49
C LEU A 19 -10.56 41.44 -12.45
N ALA A 20 -11.82 41.88 -12.38
CA ALA A 20 -12.81 41.28 -11.49
C ALA A 20 -13.10 39.82 -11.86
N ALA A 21 -13.22 39.50 -13.15
CA ALA A 21 -13.37 38.12 -13.63
C ALA A 21 -12.13 37.27 -13.30
N TYR A 22 -10.92 37.81 -13.45
CA TYR A 22 -9.68 37.10 -13.11
C TYR A 22 -9.55 36.81 -11.61
N LEU A 23 -10.03 37.72 -10.75
CA LEU A 23 -10.06 37.52 -9.30
C LEU A 23 -11.16 36.53 -8.87
N LEU A 24 -12.30 36.49 -9.56
CA LEU A 24 -13.38 35.52 -9.32
C LEU A 24 -13.06 34.10 -9.83
N LEU A 25 -12.16 33.97 -10.81
CA LEU A 25 -11.68 32.68 -11.33
C LEU A 25 -10.58 32.05 -10.47
N ARG A 26 -10.01 32.78 -9.50
CA ARG A 26 -9.14 32.20 -8.47
C ARG A 26 -9.98 31.52 -7.39
N GLN A 27 -10.47 30.32 -7.68
CA GLN A 27 -10.90 29.44 -6.60
C GLN A 27 -9.67 29.04 -5.77
N PRO A 28 -9.70 29.18 -4.43
CA PRO A 28 -8.71 28.52 -3.60
C PRO A 28 -8.86 27.02 -3.87
N GLY A 29 -7.81 26.42 -4.41
CA GLY A 29 -7.79 25.00 -4.70
C GLY A 29 -8.13 24.24 -3.43
N THR A 30 -9.33 23.66 -3.38
CA THR A 30 -9.65 22.65 -2.39
C THR A 30 -8.69 21.51 -2.69
N GLY A 31 -7.66 21.38 -1.83
CA GLY A 31 -6.76 20.25 -1.89
C GLY A 31 -7.61 18.99 -1.85
N ARG A 32 -7.71 18.32 -2.99
CA ARG A 32 -8.30 16.99 -3.07
C ARG A 32 -7.46 16.16 -2.10
N VAL A 33 -8.07 15.65 -1.03
CA VAL A 33 -7.47 14.54 -0.28
C VAL A 33 -7.34 13.43 -1.31
N GLU A 34 -6.14 13.25 -1.85
CA GLU A 34 -5.83 12.18 -2.78
C GLU A 34 -6.11 10.90 -2.00
N SER A 35 -7.11 10.13 -2.41
CA SER A 35 -7.29 8.78 -1.89
C SER A 35 -5.95 8.06 -1.95
N PRO A 36 -5.58 7.27 -0.93
CA PRO A 36 -4.42 6.39 -0.98
C PRO A 36 -4.26 5.81 -2.37
N ARG A 37 -3.11 6.06 -3.01
CA ARG A 37 -2.87 5.48 -4.33
C ARG A 37 -2.97 3.95 -4.20
N PRO A 38 -3.37 3.22 -5.24
CA PRO A 38 -3.36 1.75 -5.25
C PRO A 38 -2.02 1.11 -4.83
N ALA A 39 -0.94 1.90 -4.82
CA ALA A 39 0.38 1.55 -4.31
C ALA A 39 0.46 1.36 -2.78
N GLU A 40 -0.55 1.74 -1.99
CA GLU A 40 -0.58 1.51 -0.53
C GLU A 40 -1.16 0.14 -0.15
N SER A 41 -1.93 -0.50 -1.03
CA SER A 41 -2.54 -1.80 -0.74
C SER A 41 -1.75 -2.99 -1.29
N LEU A 42 -0.88 -2.79 -2.28
CA LEU A 42 -0.02 -3.84 -2.83
C LEU A 42 1.45 -3.44 -2.67
N PRO A 43 2.35 -4.36 -2.28
CA PRO A 43 3.77 -4.05 -2.26
C PRO A 43 4.30 -3.76 -3.65
N ASN A 44 5.23 -2.82 -3.76
CA ASN A 44 6.00 -2.62 -5.00
C ASN A 44 6.81 -3.90 -5.31
N PRO A 45 6.57 -4.58 -6.44
CA PRO A 45 7.19 -5.87 -6.75
C PRO A 45 8.70 -5.77 -7.03
N THR A 46 9.22 -4.58 -7.31
CA THR A 46 10.66 -4.35 -7.46
C THR A 46 11.36 -4.34 -6.09
N LEU A 47 10.71 -3.80 -5.07
CA LEU A 47 11.25 -3.74 -3.71
C LEU A 47 10.97 -5.04 -2.94
N THR A 48 9.76 -5.59 -3.11
CA THR A 48 9.25 -6.73 -2.37
C THR A 48 8.71 -7.79 -3.35
N PRO A 49 9.60 -8.51 -4.05
CA PRO A 49 9.21 -9.57 -4.98
C PRO A 49 8.65 -10.84 -4.30
N GLY A 50 8.76 -10.98 -2.97
CA GLY A 50 8.31 -12.17 -2.24
C GLY A 50 9.43 -13.20 -2.05
N ASP A 51 10.39 -12.89 -1.17
CA ASP A 51 11.49 -13.80 -0.85
C ASP A 51 11.04 -14.93 0.09
N VAL A 52 11.48 -16.16 -0.20
CA VAL A 52 11.11 -17.37 0.55
C VAL A 52 12.32 -17.89 1.33
N LEU A 53 12.13 -18.23 2.61
CA LEU A 53 13.15 -18.90 3.42
C LEU A 53 13.15 -20.40 3.18
N THR A 54 11.97 -21.01 3.10
CA THR A 54 11.79 -22.44 2.80
C THR A 54 10.41 -22.71 2.21
N SER A 55 10.28 -23.78 1.43
CA SER A 55 8.99 -24.33 0.99
C SER A 55 8.72 -25.71 1.58
N ASP A 56 9.52 -26.14 2.56
CA ASP A 56 9.36 -27.44 3.20
C ASP A 56 8.16 -27.43 4.15
N ARG A 57 7.07 -28.07 3.70
CA ARG A 57 5.83 -28.22 4.47
C ARG A 57 6.05 -28.89 5.82
N ALA A 58 6.97 -29.86 5.92
CA ALA A 58 7.24 -30.56 7.17
C ALA A 58 7.98 -29.70 8.20
N VAL A 59 8.59 -28.59 7.76
CA VAL A 59 9.17 -27.57 8.62
C VAL A 59 8.13 -26.51 8.98
N ILE A 60 7.47 -25.94 7.97
CA ILE A 60 6.56 -24.80 8.11
C ILE A 60 5.34 -25.13 8.96
N CYS A 61 4.76 -26.33 8.77
CA CYS A 61 3.51 -26.73 9.42
C CYS A 61 3.70 -27.27 10.84
N ARG A 62 4.88 -27.11 11.44
CA ARG A 62 5.11 -27.45 12.85
C ARG A 62 4.65 -26.30 13.73
N SER A 63 3.92 -26.63 14.80
CA SER A 63 3.50 -25.65 15.79
C SER A 63 4.70 -24.83 16.31
N GLY A 64 4.55 -23.51 16.35
CA GLY A 64 5.59 -22.58 16.79
C GLY A 64 6.66 -22.23 15.75
N TYR A 65 6.62 -22.76 14.53
CA TYR A 65 7.62 -22.48 13.49
C TYR A 65 7.94 -20.99 13.34
N THR A 66 6.93 -20.13 13.21
CA THR A 66 7.12 -18.69 13.02
C THR A 66 7.88 -18.02 14.17
N GLN A 67 7.69 -18.48 15.41
CA GLN A 67 8.42 -17.98 16.58
C GLN A 67 9.93 -18.29 16.50
N THR A 68 10.30 -19.39 15.83
CA THR A 68 11.71 -19.78 15.68
C THR A 68 12.45 -19.00 14.61
N VAL A 69 11.74 -18.43 13.63
CA VAL A 69 12.34 -17.74 12.47
C VAL A 69 12.10 -16.23 12.43
N ARG A 70 11.15 -15.71 13.21
CA ARG A 70 10.80 -14.28 13.18
C ARG A 70 11.98 -13.43 13.66
N ASN A 71 12.48 -12.57 12.78
CA ASN A 71 13.54 -11.62 13.12
C ASN A 71 13.51 -10.40 12.19
N VAL A 72 12.78 -9.35 12.59
CA VAL A 72 12.69 -8.08 11.86
C VAL A 72 13.06 -6.93 12.81
N PRO A 73 14.36 -6.62 12.99
CA PRO A 73 14.81 -5.61 13.94
C PRO A 73 14.38 -4.21 13.51
N SER A 74 14.32 -3.27 14.45
CA SER A 74 13.90 -1.88 14.19
C SER A 74 14.71 -1.20 13.09
N SER A 75 16.02 -1.49 12.98
CA SER A 75 16.88 -0.98 11.90
C SER A 75 16.39 -1.41 10.52
N LEU A 76 15.97 -2.67 10.38
CA LEU A 76 15.42 -3.22 9.15
C LEU A 76 14.05 -2.60 8.84
N LYS A 77 13.19 -2.43 9.85
CA LYS A 77 11.90 -1.73 9.70
C LYS A 77 12.11 -0.31 9.18
N THR A 78 13.05 0.44 9.75
CA THR A 78 13.40 1.79 9.29
C THR A 78 13.94 1.79 7.85
N GLN A 79 14.74 0.79 7.47
CA GLN A 79 15.22 0.65 6.10
C GLN A 79 14.07 0.45 5.11
N VAL A 80 13.11 -0.41 5.42
CA VAL A 80 11.93 -0.68 4.57
C VAL A 80 11.06 0.58 4.43
N TYR A 81 10.75 1.28 5.53
CA TYR A 81 10.02 2.55 5.42
C TYR A 81 10.73 3.55 4.51
N ARG A 82 12.07 3.67 4.62
CA ARG A 82 12.86 4.56 3.77
C ARG A 82 12.82 4.13 2.30
N SER A 83 12.93 2.83 1.99
CA SER A 83 12.89 2.36 0.59
C SER A 83 11.54 2.60 -0.08
N TYR A 84 10.46 2.65 0.71
CA TYR A 84 9.11 2.99 0.25
C TYR A 84 8.80 4.50 0.31
N GLY A 85 9.73 5.34 0.74
CA GLY A 85 9.53 6.80 0.83
C GLY A 85 8.58 7.22 1.95
N VAL A 86 8.30 6.35 2.93
CA VAL A 86 7.45 6.66 4.08
C VAL A 86 8.26 7.44 5.12
N THR A 87 8.17 8.78 5.04
CA THR A 87 8.93 9.71 5.90
C THR A 87 8.15 10.17 7.14
N SER A 88 6.82 10.00 7.14
CA SER A 88 5.93 10.32 8.26
C SER A 88 4.79 9.31 8.30
N ARG A 89 4.36 8.93 9.50
CA ARG A 89 3.22 8.04 9.76
C ARG A 89 2.70 8.23 11.18
N GLN A 90 1.42 7.96 11.40
CA GLN A 90 0.85 7.89 12.74
C GLN A 90 1.20 6.56 13.41
N PRO A 91 1.27 6.51 14.75
CA PRO A 91 1.35 5.25 15.48
C PRO A 91 0.18 4.33 15.07
N GLY A 92 0.49 3.10 14.69
CA GLY A 92 -0.52 2.10 14.29
C GLY A 92 -1.06 2.24 12.85
N GLU A 93 -0.54 3.17 12.04
CA GLU A 93 -0.98 3.31 10.64
C GLU A 93 -0.46 2.18 9.75
N TYR A 94 0.78 1.74 10.00
CA TYR A 94 1.46 0.70 9.24
C TYR A 94 2.16 -0.30 10.16
N GLU A 95 2.26 -1.53 9.69
CA GLU A 95 3.28 -2.48 10.11
C GLU A 95 4.30 -2.73 8.99
N ILE A 96 5.50 -3.19 9.37
CA ILE A 96 6.42 -3.76 8.40
C ILE A 96 6.19 -5.26 8.41
N ASP A 97 5.58 -5.75 7.33
CA ASP A 97 5.12 -7.12 7.26
C ASP A 97 5.60 -7.84 6.00
N HIS A 98 5.46 -9.15 6.03
CA HIS A 98 5.91 -10.08 5.02
C HIS A 98 4.89 -10.19 3.86
N LEU A 99 5.32 -10.07 2.60
CA LEU A 99 4.45 -10.36 1.45
C LEU A 99 4.07 -11.85 1.43
N ILE A 100 5.08 -12.72 1.50
CA ILE A 100 4.88 -14.13 1.81
C ILE A 100 5.04 -14.28 3.31
N SER A 101 3.95 -14.56 4.04
CA SER A 101 3.95 -14.76 5.48
C SER A 101 5.02 -15.76 5.94
N LEU A 102 5.53 -15.60 7.17
CA LEU A 102 6.34 -16.64 7.82
C LEU A 102 5.56 -17.95 7.95
N GLU A 103 4.24 -17.91 8.07
CA GLU A 103 3.38 -19.10 8.08
C GLU A 103 3.36 -19.83 6.73
N LEU A 104 3.81 -19.18 5.66
CA LEU A 104 4.01 -19.77 4.34
C LEU A 104 5.50 -19.97 4.04
N GLY A 105 6.38 -19.89 5.04
CA GLY A 105 7.83 -20.06 4.86
C GLY A 105 8.55 -18.86 4.24
N GLY A 106 7.95 -17.66 4.30
CA GLY A 106 8.57 -16.43 3.85
C GLY A 106 9.86 -16.07 4.56
N SER A 107 10.65 -15.19 3.94
CA SER A 107 11.94 -14.72 4.44
C SER A 107 11.81 -13.38 5.19
N ASN A 108 12.67 -13.11 6.17
CA ASN A 108 12.77 -11.79 6.82
C ASN A 108 13.56 -10.75 5.99
N SER A 109 13.93 -11.09 4.76
CA SER A 109 14.66 -10.20 3.84
C SER A 109 13.85 -8.94 3.51
N VAL A 110 14.53 -7.81 3.26
CA VAL A 110 13.89 -6.61 2.68
C VAL A 110 13.12 -6.90 1.39
N ARG A 111 13.51 -7.96 0.66
CA ARG A 111 12.83 -8.41 -0.57
C ARG A 111 11.47 -9.10 -0.31
N ASN A 112 11.09 -9.27 0.95
CA ASN A 112 9.80 -9.80 1.36
C ASN A 112 9.09 -8.85 2.33
N LEU A 113 9.65 -7.68 2.65
CA LEU A 113 9.09 -6.79 3.67
C LEU A 113 8.61 -5.47 3.06
N TRP A 114 7.42 -5.04 3.46
CA TRP A 114 6.81 -3.80 2.99
C TRP A 114 6.01 -3.10 4.09
N PRO A 115 5.76 -1.78 3.99
CA PRO A 115 4.82 -1.08 4.85
C PRO A 115 3.39 -1.48 4.50
N GLU A 116 2.79 -2.34 5.31
CA GLU A 116 1.40 -2.76 5.18
C GLU A 116 0.48 -1.88 6.03
N SER A 117 -0.54 -1.30 5.39
CA SER A 117 -1.48 -0.36 6.03
C SER A 117 -2.54 -1.09 6.87
N TYR A 118 -2.85 -0.54 8.04
CA TYR A 118 -4.02 -0.94 8.83
C TYR A 118 -5.29 -0.15 8.45
N VAL A 119 -5.14 1.01 7.81
CA VAL A 119 -6.24 1.98 7.64
C VAL A 119 -6.85 1.96 6.23
N THR A 120 -6.14 1.39 5.26
CA THR A 120 -6.62 1.27 3.89
C THR A 120 -7.81 0.30 3.82
N LYS A 121 -8.85 0.69 3.08
CA LYS A 121 -10.07 -0.13 2.94
C LYS A 121 -10.36 -0.44 1.47
N PRO A 122 -10.79 -1.67 1.14
CA PRO A 122 -10.94 -2.81 2.04
C PRO A 122 -9.61 -3.52 2.33
N LEU A 123 -8.55 -3.20 1.59
CA LEU A 123 -7.28 -3.90 1.61
C LEU A 123 -6.37 -3.35 2.74
N ASN A 124 -6.33 -4.05 3.87
CA ASN A 124 -5.45 -3.78 5.00
C ASN A 124 -4.86 -5.08 5.57
N ALA A 125 -3.95 -4.93 6.52
CA ALA A 125 -3.31 -6.01 7.28
C ALA A 125 -4.28 -7.11 7.72
N HIS A 126 -5.43 -6.77 8.33
CA HIS A 126 -6.38 -7.78 8.81
C HIS A 126 -7.02 -8.61 7.69
N VAL A 127 -7.22 -8.01 6.51
CA VAL A 127 -7.71 -8.73 5.34
C VAL A 127 -6.64 -9.64 4.78
N LYS A 128 -5.39 -9.20 4.72
CA LYS A 128 -4.27 -10.07 4.31
C LYS A 128 -4.03 -11.19 5.32
N ASP A 129 -4.07 -10.93 6.63
CA ASP A 129 -3.99 -11.95 7.70
C ASP A 129 -4.99 -13.08 7.48
N SER A 130 -6.23 -12.75 7.08
CA SER A 130 -7.28 -13.74 6.81
C SER A 130 -6.92 -14.64 5.63
N LEU A 131 -6.30 -14.08 4.58
CA LEU A 131 -5.75 -14.86 3.47
C LEU A 131 -4.56 -15.72 3.91
N GLU A 132 -3.62 -15.18 4.67
CA GLU A 132 -2.43 -15.91 5.13
C GLU A 132 -2.81 -17.14 5.93
N ASN A 133 -3.70 -16.97 6.91
CA ASN A 133 -4.26 -18.07 7.71
C ASN A 133 -4.94 -19.11 6.82
N LYS A 134 -5.72 -18.67 5.83
CA LYS A 134 -6.42 -19.57 4.91
C LYS A 134 -5.44 -20.37 4.04
N LEU A 135 -4.42 -19.72 3.49
CA LEU A 135 -3.39 -20.36 2.68
C LEU A 135 -2.54 -21.33 3.52
N HIS A 136 -2.18 -20.95 4.75
CA HIS A 136 -1.46 -21.82 5.67
C HIS A 136 -2.25 -23.10 5.94
N ALA A 137 -3.54 -22.98 6.28
CA ALA A 137 -4.40 -24.13 6.51
C ALA A 137 -4.50 -25.05 5.26
N LEU A 138 -4.71 -24.48 4.07
CA LEU A 138 -4.80 -25.23 2.82
C LEU A 138 -3.47 -25.87 2.40
N ALA A 139 -2.33 -25.23 2.69
CA ALA A 139 -1.03 -25.80 2.38
C ALA A 139 -0.65 -26.90 3.37
N CYS A 140 -0.91 -26.70 4.67
CA CYS A 140 -0.57 -27.66 5.71
C CYS A 140 -1.45 -28.90 5.71
N ASN A 141 -2.73 -28.77 5.32
CA ASN A 141 -3.61 -29.93 5.12
C ASN A 141 -3.36 -30.66 3.78
N GLY A 142 -2.52 -30.11 2.89
CA GLY A 142 -2.18 -30.70 1.59
C GLY A 142 -3.23 -30.48 0.48
N THR A 143 -4.20 -29.59 0.66
CA THR A 143 -5.19 -29.23 -0.37
C THR A 143 -4.54 -28.47 -1.53
N ILE A 144 -3.57 -27.61 -1.21
CA ILE A 144 -2.67 -26.98 -2.19
C ILE A 144 -1.22 -27.23 -1.79
N SER A 145 -0.30 -27.09 -2.75
CA SER A 145 1.12 -27.17 -2.41
C SER A 145 1.60 -25.90 -1.69
N MET A 146 2.64 -26.00 -0.86
CA MET A 146 3.24 -24.82 -0.23
C MET A 146 3.73 -23.80 -1.28
N LYS A 147 4.29 -24.28 -2.40
CA LYS A 147 4.71 -23.43 -3.51
C LYS A 147 3.55 -22.71 -4.19
N GLU A 148 2.40 -23.37 -4.33
CA GLU A 148 1.19 -22.72 -4.86
C GLU A 148 0.72 -21.59 -3.94
N ALA A 149 0.68 -21.82 -2.63
CA ALA A 149 0.33 -20.79 -1.66
C ALA A 149 1.28 -19.58 -1.73
N GLN A 150 2.60 -19.84 -1.75
CA GLN A 150 3.64 -18.82 -1.89
C GLN A 150 3.50 -18.02 -3.20
N GLN A 151 3.26 -18.69 -4.32
CA GLN A 151 3.09 -18.05 -5.62
C GLN A 151 1.81 -17.21 -5.69
N ALA A 152 0.70 -17.71 -5.14
CA ALA A 152 -0.57 -17.01 -5.15
C ALA A 152 -0.49 -15.68 -4.40
N ILE A 153 0.04 -15.69 -3.17
CA ILE A 153 0.13 -14.47 -2.36
C ILE A 153 1.16 -13.47 -2.92
N ALA A 154 2.29 -13.96 -3.44
CA ALA A 154 3.35 -13.09 -3.96
C ALA A 154 2.98 -12.38 -5.27
N GLN A 155 2.18 -13.01 -6.14
CA GLN A 155 1.81 -12.42 -7.43
C GLN A 155 0.73 -11.35 -7.27
N ASP A 156 -0.35 -11.68 -6.57
CA ASP A 156 -1.47 -10.78 -6.32
C ASP A 156 -2.25 -11.32 -5.13
N TRP A 157 -1.91 -10.85 -3.94
CA TRP A 157 -2.58 -11.27 -2.72
C TRP A 157 -4.08 -10.89 -2.73
N THR A 158 -4.49 -9.85 -3.45
CA THR A 158 -5.91 -9.48 -3.54
C THR A 158 -6.70 -10.48 -4.38
N ALA A 159 -6.16 -10.89 -5.53
CA ALA A 159 -6.74 -11.97 -6.33
C ALA A 159 -6.73 -13.31 -5.57
N ALA A 160 -5.66 -13.60 -4.82
CA ALA A 160 -5.58 -14.78 -3.96
C ALA A 160 -6.65 -14.75 -2.86
N TYR A 161 -6.91 -13.60 -2.22
CA TYR A 161 -8.01 -13.44 -1.27
C TYR A 161 -9.34 -13.83 -1.90
N VAL A 162 -9.66 -13.28 -3.08
CA VAL A 162 -10.91 -13.60 -3.79
C VAL A 162 -11.02 -15.08 -4.11
N LYS A 163 -9.92 -15.71 -4.52
CA LYS A 163 -9.88 -17.13 -4.88
C LYS A 163 -10.06 -18.06 -3.68
N TYR A 164 -9.35 -17.81 -2.59
CA TYR A 164 -9.24 -18.77 -1.48
C TYR A 164 -10.11 -18.44 -0.27
N VAL A 165 -10.46 -17.17 -0.07
CA VAL A 165 -11.31 -16.70 1.05
C VAL A 165 -12.72 -16.38 0.56
N GLY A 166 -12.85 -15.59 -0.51
CA GLY A 166 -14.13 -15.17 -1.07
C GLY A 166 -14.18 -13.67 -1.38
N PRO A 167 -15.37 -13.08 -1.63
CA PRO A 167 -15.49 -11.66 -1.96
C PRO A 167 -14.82 -10.75 -0.93
N LEU A 168 -14.20 -9.67 -1.39
CA LEU A 168 -13.57 -8.69 -0.49
C LEU A 168 -14.60 -8.10 0.48
N PRO A 169 -14.21 -7.83 1.74
CA PRO A 169 -15.07 -7.14 2.69
C PRO A 169 -15.54 -5.79 2.15
N THR A 170 -16.79 -5.41 2.44
CA THR A 170 -17.39 -4.22 1.84
C THR A 170 -17.29 -2.95 2.69
N ARG A 171 -16.89 -3.02 3.97
CA ARG A 171 -16.72 -1.85 4.88
C ARG A 171 -15.76 -2.12 6.02
#